data_AF-A0A8J1YR85-F1
#
_entry.id   AF-A0A8J1YR85-F1
#
_cell.length_a   1.000
_cell.length_b   1.000
_cell.length_c   1.000
_cell.angle_alpha   90.00
_cell.angle_beta   90.00
_cell.angle_gamma   90.00
#
_symmetry.space_group_name_H-M   'P 1'
#
loop_
_entity.id
_entity.type
_entity.pdbx_description
1 polymer ?
#
loop_
_entity_poly.entity_id
_entity_poly.type
_entity_poly.pdbx_seq_one_letter_code
_entity_poly.pdbx_strand_id
1 'polypeptide(L)'
;MSSPSPLTRLPNLLSSLPYNGRHALVRPETYPADSFYLITRTHLRFKPPSPPHNASSSAMMLSKGRGTDRERELERRKVRESGKAREETNPVYAEGLNAHGRAWGMLFWKGKYVSPRIRSANPDSRIRGGLKYPWVAVDPGSLPSDAKQVVEGWKGIYKTTMEAKDKLLVDRAEERAEKKKGSSEQGRKEYESKLKIRDQWRVDRLKVKILY
;
A
#
# COMPACT_ATOMS: atom_id res chain seq x y z
N MET A 1 37.89 2.19 -20.34
CA MET A 1 37.66 2.56 -18.93
C MET A 1 36.17 2.83 -18.78
N SER A 2 35.42 1.89 -18.21
CA SER A 2 33.96 2.05 -18.03
C SER A 2 33.71 3.11 -16.97
N SER A 3 33.02 4.19 -17.34
CA SER A 3 32.57 5.21 -16.40
C SER A 3 31.72 4.54 -15.30
N PRO A 4 31.89 4.92 -14.02
CA PRO A 4 31.07 4.37 -12.94
C PRO A 4 29.61 4.70 -13.24
N SER A 5 28.81 3.66 -13.49
CA SER A 5 27.36 3.80 -13.68
C SER A 5 26.78 4.54 -12.47
N PRO A 6 25.87 5.51 -12.69
CA PRO A 6 25.29 6.27 -11.59
C PRO A 6 24.72 5.31 -10.54
N LEU A 7 25.09 5.53 -9.28
CA LEU A 7 24.69 4.69 -8.13
C LEU A 7 23.16 4.59 -8.10
N THR A 8 22.64 3.49 -8.65
CA THR A 8 21.20 3.34 -8.81
C THR A 8 20.63 2.86 -7.49
N ARG A 9 19.87 3.75 -6.82
CA ARG A 9 19.18 3.43 -5.57
C ARG A 9 18.03 2.47 -5.86
N LEU A 10 17.75 1.57 -4.92
CA LEU A 10 16.70 0.56 -5.06
C LEU A 10 15.33 1.16 -5.44
N PRO A 11 14.82 2.23 -4.79
CA PRO A 11 13.52 2.78 -5.17
C PRO A 11 13.48 3.28 -6.62
N ASN A 12 14.57 3.86 -7.11
CA ASN A 12 14.68 4.37 -8.49
C ASN A 12 14.75 3.22 -9.50
N LEU A 13 15.50 2.16 -9.17
CA LEU A 13 15.51 0.93 -9.96
C LEU A 13 14.12 0.30 -10.04
N LEU A 14 13.41 0.20 -8.92
CA LEU A 14 12.10 -0.42 -8.88
C LEU A 14 11.05 0.41 -9.64
N SER A 15 11.16 1.74 -9.63
CA SER A 15 10.23 2.58 -10.40
C SER A 15 10.40 2.47 -11.92
N SER A 16 11.57 2.07 -12.42
CA SER A 16 11.77 1.86 -13.86
C SER A 16 11.34 0.46 -14.32
N LEU A 17 11.06 -0.44 -13.39
CA LEU A 17 10.64 -1.81 -13.67
C LEU A 17 9.10 -1.92 -13.74
N PRO A 18 8.56 -2.87 -14.52
CA PRO A 18 7.12 -3.07 -14.62
C PRO A 18 6.51 -3.36 -13.24
N TYR A 19 5.31 -2.83 -12.99
CA TYR A 19 4.59 -2.99 -11.72
C TYR A 19 5.41 -2.56 -10.49
N ASN A 20 6.22 -1.49 -10.63
CA ASN A 20 7.13 -1.02 -9.60
C ASN A 20 8.14 -2.08 -9.13
N GLY A 21 8.55 -2.96 -10.06
CA GLY A 21 9.50 -4.03 -9.77
C GLY A 21 8.92 -5.18 -8.94
N ARG A 22 7.58 -5.31 -8.86
CA ARG A 22 6.95 -6.48 -8.25
C ARG A 22 7.34 -7.73 -9.03
N HIS A 23 7.78 -8.77 -8.33
CA HIS A 23 8.35 -10.01 -8.87
C HIS A 23 9.68 -9.86 -9.63
N ALA A 24 10.28 -8.67 -9.63
CA ALA A 24 11.62 -8.50 -10.16
C ALA A 24 12.67 -9.13 -9.25
N LEU A 25 13.75 -9.58 -9.86
CA LEU A 25 14.94 -10.05 -9.16
C LEU A 25 15.92 -8.89 -9.11
N VAL A 26 16.37 -8.53 -7.90
CA VAL A 26 17.31 -7.42 -7.71
C VAL A 26 18.39 -7.81 -6.72
N ARG A 27 19.59 -7.26 -6.90
CA ARG A 27 20.67 -7.45 -5.94
C ARG A 27 21.52 -6.18 -5.78
N PRO A 28 22.14 -5.98 -4.61
CA PRO A 28 23.26 -5.07 -4.50
C PRO A 28 24.41 -5.53 -5.39
N GLU A 29 25.11 -4.59 -6.02
CA GLU A 29 26.27 -4.90 -6.87
C GLU A 29 27.39 -5.62 -6.10
N THR A 30 27.49 -5.35 -4.79
CA THR A 30 28.46 -5.98 -3.89
C THR A 30 28.16 -7.44 -3.54
N TYR A 31 26.97 -7.94 -3.91
CA TYR A 31 26.56 -9.31 -3.58
C TYR A 31 27.06 -10.31 -4.64
N PRO A 32 27.30 -11.57 -4.26
CA PRO A 32 27.57 -12.65 -5.22
C PRO A 32 26.51 -12.75 -6.32
N ALA A 33 26.88 -13.32 -7.49
CA ALA A 33 25.96 -13.52 -8.62
C ALA A 33 24.69 -14.29 -8.21
N ASP A 34 24.84 -15.29 -7.36
CA ASP A 34 23.77 -16.17 -6.91
C ASP A 34 22.99 -15.63 -5.70
N SER A 35 23.29 -14.40 -5.25
CA SER A 35 22.63 -13.77 -4.11
C SER A 35 21.75 -12.61 -4.57
N PHE A 36 20.44 -12.74 -4.40
CA PHE A 36 19.46 -11.77 -4.88
C PHE A 36 18.22 -11.72 -3.99
N TYR A 37 17.40 -10.70 -4.20
CA TYR A 37 16.07 -10.57 -3.63
C TYR A 37 15.03 -10.76 -4.70
N LEU A 38 14.00 -11.57 -4.42
CA LEU A 38 12.75 -11.57 -5.17
C LEU A 38 11.82 -10.54 -4.53
N ILE A 39 11.48 -9.48 -5.26
CA ILE A 39 10.60 -8.43 -4.76
C ILE A 39 9.15 -8.92 -4.69
N THR A 40 8.56 -8.84 -3.51
CA THR A 40 7.16 -9.24 -3.27
C THR A 40 6.25 -8.03 -3.15
N ARG A 41 6.72 -6.96 -2.49
CA ARG A 41 5.93 -5.76 -2.20
C ARG A 41 6.77 -4.51 -2.28
N THR A 42 6.15 -3.43 -2.74
CA THR A 42 6.80 -2.12 -2.89
C THR A 42 5.87 -1.01 -2.46
N HIS A 43 6.36 -0.12 -1.60
CA HIS A 43 5.69 1.11 -1.21
C HIS A 43 6.54 2.28 -1.68
N LEU A 44 6.38 2.64 -2.95
CA LEU A 44 7.07 3.76 -3.57
C LEU A 44 6.22 5.04 -3.47
N ARG A 45 6.92 6.16 -3.32
CA ARG A 45 6.40 7.52 -3.31
C ARG A 45 7.27 8.34 -4.25
N PHE A 46 6.63 9.14 -5.08
CA PHE A 46 7.30 9.93 -6.10
C PHE A 46 7.32 11.37 -5.64
N LYS A 47 8.50 11.97 -5.64
CA LYS A 47 8.68 13.38 -5.31
C LYS A 47 9.35 14.09 -6.47
N PRO A 48 8.99 15.36 -6.74
CA PRO A 48 9.80 16.19 -7.62
C PRO A 48 11.24 16.23 -7.09
N PRO A 49 12.23 16.40 -7.99
CA PRO A 49 13.60 16.53 -7.58
C PRO A 49 13.68 17.76 -6.69
N SER A 50 14.28 17.62 -5.50
CA SER A 50 14.49 18.77 -4.63
C SER A 50 15.30 19.81 -5.41
N PRO A 51 14.85 21.08 -5.46
CA PRO A 51 15.67 22.12 -6.08
C PRO A 51 17.06 22.13 -5.40
N PRO A 52 18.13 22.39 -6.16
CA PRO A 52 19.47 22.46 -5.58
C PRO A 52 19.46 23.44 -4.41
N HIS A 53 20.09 23.05 -3.30
CA HIS A 53 20.10 23.77 -2.01
C HIS A 53 20.64 25.22 -2.08
N ASN A 54 21.05 25.71 -3.26
CA ASN A 54 21.54 27.06 -3.48
C ASN A 54 20.48 28.03 -4.06
N ALA A 55 19.25 27.57 -4.32
CA ALA A 55 18.23 28.36 -5.00
C ALA A 55 16.87 28.41 -4.27
N SER A 56 16.81 28.61 -2.96
CA SER A 56 15.56 29.02 -2.29
C SER A 56 15.72 29.36 -0.80
N SER A 57 16.22 30.56 -0.52
CA SER A 57 15.91 31.25 0.75
C SER A 57 14.97 32.45 0.56
N SER A 58 14.64 32.86 -0.66
CA SER A 58 13.85 34.10 -0.90
C SER A 58 12.38 33.90 -1.30
N ALA A 59 11.92 32.68 -1.63
CA ALA A 59 10.62 32.52 -2.31
C ALA A 59 9.43 32.05 -1.43
N MET A 60 9.61 31.70 -0.15
CA MET A 60 8.53 31.12 0.68
C MET A 60 7.86 32.07 1.69
N MET A 61 8.12 33.38 1.63
CA MET A 61 7.52 34.35 2.58
C MET A 61 6.16 34.94 2.15
N LEU A 62 5.60 34.62 0.98
CA LEU A 62 4.50 35.41 0.39
C LEU A 62 3.12 34.73 0.25
N SER A 63 2.83 33.59 0.90
CA SER A 63 1.49 32.99 0.78
C SER A 63 0.98 32.29 2.05
N LYS A 64 0.95 33.00 3.18
CA LYS A 64 0.00 32.69 4.27
C LYS A 64 -1.35 33.36 4.00
N GLY A 65 -2.02 32.93 2.94
CA GLY A 65 -3.45 33.20 2.75
C GLY A 65 -4.25 32.40 3.77
N ARG A 66 -5.08 33.08 4.58
CA ARG A 66 -6.03 32.48 5.52
C ARG A 66 -7.15 31.77 4.75
N GLY A 67 -6.90 30.55 4.28
CA GLY A 67 -7.95 29.66 3.81
C GLY A 67 -8.88 29.31 4.97
N THR A 68 -10.19 29.44 4.77
CA THR A 68 -11.20 29.07 5.76
C THR A 68 -11.09 27.56 6.07
N ASP A 69 -11.38 27.13 7.30
CA ASP A 69 -11.25 25.71 7.70
C ASP A 69 -12.01 24.74 6.78
N ARG A 70 -13.07 25.23 6.12
CA ARG A 70 -13.88 24.50 5.14
C ARG A 70 -13.10 24.10 3.88
N GLU A 71 -12.16 24.94 3.45
CA GLU A 71 -11.33 24.72 2.27
C GLU A 71 -10.24 23.67 2.56
N ARG A 72 -9.64 23.73 3.75
CA ARG A 72 -8.73 22.68 4.25
C ARG A 72 -9.40 21.32 4.39
N GLU A 73 -10.67 21.28 4.77
CA GLU A 73 -11.41 20.03 4.93
C GLU A 73 -11.79 19.40 3.58
N LEU A 74 -12.16 20.21 2.59
CA LEU A 74 -12.37 19.78 1.21
C LEU A 74 -11.08 19.22 0.58
N GLU A 75 -9.95 19.88 0.83
CA GLU A 75 -8.64 19.43 0.36
C GLU A 75 -8.23 18.10 1.01
N ARG A 76 -8.47 17.93 2.31
CA ARG A 76 -8.28 16.65 3.03
C ARG A 76 -9.17 15.54 2.50
N ARG A 77 -10.42 15.82 2.10
CA ARG A 77 -11.31 14.85 1.45
C ARG A 77 -10.82 14.44 0.07
N LYS A 78 -10.39 15.40 -0.76
CA LYS A 78 -9.84 15.14 -2.10
C LYS A 78 -8.56 14.28 -2.05
N VAL A 79 -7.70 14.51 -1.05
CA VAL A 79 -6.50 13.68 -0.80
C VAL A 79 -6.87 12.26 -0.33
N ARG A 80 -7.96 12.11 0.44
CA ARG A 80 -8.46 10.79 0.87
C ARG A 80 -9.14 9.99 -0.25
N GLU A 81 -9.84 10.65 -1.17
CA GLU A 81 -10.49 10.01 -2.32
C GLU A 81 -9.48 9.63 -3.42
N SER A 82 -8.49 10.47 -3.69
CA SER A 82 -7.43 10.18 -4.67
C SER A 82 -6.45 9.07 -4.22
N GLY A 83 -6.42 8.75 -2.92
CA GLY A 83 -5.60 7.67 -2.39
C GLY A 83 -6.14 6.25 -2.63
N LYS A 84 -7.40 6.11 -3.07
CA LYS A 84 -8.07 4.79 -3.21
C LYS A 84 -8.13 4.22 -4.64
N ALA A 85 -7.75 4.99 -5.66
CA ALA A 85 -7.96 4.62 -7.06
C ALA A 85 -6.65 4.49 -7.87
N ARG A 86 -5.59 3.89 -7.30
CA ARG A 86 -4.24 3.93 -7.91
C ARG A 86 -3.54 2.58 -8.05
N GLU A 87 -4.29 1.49 -8.24
CA GLU A 87 -3.71 0.14 -8.32
C GLU A 87 -3.59 -0.47 -9.73
N GLU A 88 -4.13 0.11 -10.81
CA GLU A 88 -4.22 -0.65 -12.08
C GLU A 88 -3.64 -0.02 -13.34
N THR A 89 -3.17 1.23 -13.32
CA THR A 89 -2.39 1.76 -14.45
C THR A 89 -0.95 1.92 -14.00
N ASN A 90 0.01 1.33 -14.73
CA ASN A 90 1.41 1.74 -14.65
C ASN A 90 1.40 3.23 -14.98
N PRO A 91 1.53 4.18 -14.02
CA PRO A 91 1.75 5.54 -14.43
C PRO A 91 3.13 5.50 -15.09
N VAL A 92 3.20 5.86 -16.36
CA VAL A 92 4.47 6.23 -17.00
C VAL A 92 5.01 7.34 -16.10
N TYR A 93 5.90 6.98 -15.17
CA TYR A 93 6.37 7.92 -14.15
C TYR A 93 7.11 9.01 -14.90
N ALA A 94 6.58 10.23 -14.82
CA ALA A 94 7.12 11.41 -15.48
C ALA A 94 8.64 11.45 -15.28
N GLU A 95 9.37 11.44 -16.39
CA GLU A 95 10.82 11.60 -16.42
C GLU A 95 11.20 12.79 -15.53
N GLY A 96 11.98 12.54 -14.48
CA GLY A 96 12.42 13.56 -13.53
C GLY A 96 11.88 13.43 -12.10
N LEU A 97 10.93 12.54 -11.79
CA LEU A 97 10.53 12.27 -10.40
C LEU A 97 11.51 11.32 -9.70
N ASN A 98 11.93 11.67 -8.48
CA ASN A 98 12.72 10.78 -7.62
C ASN A 98 11.81 9.81 -6.87
N ALA A 99 12.05 8.52 -7.01
CA ALA A 99 11.36 7.50 -6.25
C ALA A 99 11.96 7.34 -4.86
N HIS A 100 11.11 7.28 -3.85
CA HIS A 100 11.46 7.03 -2.47
C HIS A 100 10.53 5.99 -1.90
N GLY A 101 11.02 5.11 -1.04
CA GLY A 101 10.12 4.09 -0.51
C GLY A 101 10.76 2.98 0.26
N ARG A 102 9.93 1.98 0.53
CA ARG A 102 10.33 0.72 1.14
C ARG A 102 9.97 -0.41 0.19
N ALA A 103 10.80 -1.43 0.18
CA ALA A 103 10.54 -2.66 -0.55
C ALA A 103 10.67 -3.84 0.42
N TRP A 104 9.93 -4.88 0.13
CA TRP A 104 9.99 -6.17 0.80
C TRP A 104 10.30 -7.23 -0.25
N GLY A 105 11.10 -8.21 0.16
CA GLY A 105 11.46 -9.30 -0.71
C GLY A 105 11.97 -10.51 0.05
N MET A 106 12.02 -11.60 -0.67
CA MET A 106 12.56 -12.87 -0.21
C MET A 106 14.04 -12.91 -0.55
N LEU A 107 14.87 -13.15 0.46
CA LEU A 107 16.33 -13.22 0.28
C LEU A 107 16.71 -14.61 -0.20
N PHE A 108 17.44 -14.65 -1.32
CA PHE A 108 18.16 -15.81 -1.79
C PHE A 108 19.65 -15.53 -1.60
N TRP A 109 20.32 -16.35 -0.81
CA TRP A 109 21.75 -16.22 -0.56
C TRP A 109 22.45 -17.44 -1.13
N LYS A 110 23.33 -17.22 -2.10
CA LYS A 110 24.06 -18.29 -2.80
C LYS A 110 23.11 -19.38 -3.34
N GLY A 111 22.04 -18.95 -4.02
CA GLY A 111 21.02 -19.83 -4.61
C GLY A 111 20.02 -20.44 -3.61
N LYS A 112 20.21 -20.26 -2.30
CA LYS A 112 19.33 -20.85 -1.27
C LYS A 112 18.39 -19.80 -0.68
N TYR A 113 17.13 -20.15 -0.49
CA TYR A 113 16.18 -19.28 0.20
C TYR A 113 16.56 -19.13 1.69
N VAL A 114 16.62 -17.88 2.15
CA VAL A 114 16.89 -17.53 3.55
C VAL A 114 15.61 -17.00 4.18
N SER A 115 15.06 -17.78 5.11
CA SER A 115 13.90 -17.39 5.89
C SER A 115 14.20 -16.15 6.75
N PRO A 116 13.25 -15.21 6.89
CA PRO A 116 13.43 -14.06 7.76
C PRO A 116 13.68 -14.50 9.22
N ARG A 117 14.66 -13.85 9.87
CA ARG A 117 15.00 -14.12 11.29
C ARG A 117 13.82 -13.89 12.24
N ILE A 118 12.94 -12.94 11.90
CA ILE A 118 11.72 -12.67 12.66
C ILE A 118 10.64 -13.57 12.08
N ARG A 119 10.06 -14.44 12.92
CA ARG A 119 8.90 -15.27 12.57
C ARG A 119 7.72 -14.35 12.26
N SER A 120 7.56 -14.02 10.99
CA SER A 120 6.44 -13.24 10.47
C SER A 120 5.56 -14.18 9.65
N ALA A 121 4.25 -13.92 9.62
CA ALA A 121 3.33 -14.68 8.78
C ALA A 121 3.63 -14.56 7.28
N ASN A 122 4.49 -13.61 6.88
CA ASN A 122 4.92 -13.45 5.51
C ASN A 122 6.36 -13.97 5.31
N PRO A 123 6.65 -14.64 4.18
CA PRO A 123 7.98 -15.17 3.86
C PRO A 123 8.98 -14.08 3.43
N ASP A 124 8.52 -12.84 3.29
CA ASP A 124 9.33 -11.71 2.86
C ASP A 124 9.81 -10.84 4.03
N SER A 125 10.95 -10.20 3.83
CA SER A 125 11.54 -9.28 4.80
C SER A 125 11.70 -7.90 4.20
N ARG A 126 11.68 -6.87 5.04
CA ARG A 126 11.97 -5.51 4.58
C ARG A 126 13.42 -5.43 4.11
N ILE A 127 13.63 -5.02 2.87
CA ILE A 127 14.96 -4.84 2.30
C ILE A 127 15.62 -3.62 2.96
N ARG A 128 16.81 -3.85 3.51
CA ARG A 128 17.64 -2.82 4.16
C ARG A 128 18.69 -2.31 3.17
N GLY A 129 19.17 -1.08 3.37
CA GLY A 129 20.23 -0.52 2.54
C GLY A 129 19.82 -0.12 1.12
N GLY A 130 18.51 -0.03 0.82
CA GLY A 130 18.00 0.37 -0.50
C GLY A 130 18.49 1.74 -0.99
N LEU A 131 18.93 2.61 -0.09
CA LEU A 131 19.49 3.94 -0.43
C LEU A 131 21.03 3.99 -0.32
N LYS A 132 21.66 2.94 0.23
CA LYS A 132 23.09 2.93 0.57
C LYS A 132 23.94 2.28 -0.53
N TYR A 133 23.46 1.18 -1.09
CA TYR A 133 24.20 0.39 -2.07
C TYR A 133 23.69 0.69 -3.49
N PRO A 134 24.53 0.53 -4.53
CA PRO A 134 24.05 0.42 -5.90
C PRO A 134 23.30 -0.89 -6.07
N TRP A 135 22.13 -0.83 -6.69
CA TRP A 135 21.28 -1.98 -6.97
C TRP A 135 21.19 -2.21 -8.47
N VAL A 136 21.16 -3.49 -8.85
CA VAL A 136 21.07 -3.94 -10.23
C VAL A 136 19.94 -4.95 -10.35
N ALA A 137 19.20 -4.89 -11.46
CA ALA A 137 18.22 -5.90 -11.82
C ALA A 137 18.94 -7.16 -12.32
N VAL A 138 18.47 -8.33 -11.89
CA VAL A 138 19.05 -9.61 -12.27
C VAL A 138 18.16 -10.24 -13.33
N ASP A 139 18.76 -10.61 -14.45
CA ASP A 139 18.04 -11.34 -15.49
C ASP A 139 17.68 -12.74 -15.00
N PRO A 140 16.41 -13.17 -15.05
CA PRO A 140 16.00 -14.50 -14.63
C PRO A 140 16.74 -15.63 -15.36
N GLY A 141 17.15 -15.38 -16.61
CA GLY A 141 17.91 -16.33 -17.43
C GLY A 141 19.33 -16.60 -16.91
N SER A 142 19.94 -15.62 -16.23
CA SER A 142 21.31 -15.73 -15.69
C SER A 142 21.42 -16.56 -14.41
N LEU A 143 20.28 -16.89 -13.80
CA LEU A 143 20.26 -17.67 -12.56
C LEU A 143 20.64 -19.13 -12.76
N PRO A 144 21.31 -19.76 -11.77
CA PRO A 144 21.54 -21.20 -11.76
C PRO A 144 20.22 -21.97 -11.73
N SER A 145 20.22 -23.18 -12.31
CA SER A 145 19.04 -24.03 -12.46
C SER A 145 18.30 -24.24 -11.12
N ASP A 146 19.05 -24.51 -10.06
CA ASP A 146 18.52 -24.71 -8.71
C ASP A 146 17.75 -23.49 -8.21
N ALA A 147 18.29 -22.28 -8.41
CA ALA A 147 17.63 -21.05 -7.97
C ALA A 147 16.36 -20.77 -8.78
N LYS A 148 16.34 -21.10 -10.08
CA LYS A 148 15.16 -20.96 -10.94
C LYS A 148 14.00 -21.82 -10.44
N GLN A 149 14.27 -23.10 -10.16
CA GLN A 149 13.24 -24.02 -9.64
C GLN A 149 12.65 -23.54 -8.32
N VAL A 150 13.49 -23.04 -7.41
CA VAL A 150 13.01 -22.52 -6.12
C VAL A 150 12.17 -21.26 -6.32
N VAL A 151 12.59 -20.34 -7.20
CA VAL A 151 11.81 -19.13 -7.51
C VAL A 151 10.47 -19.47 -8.15
N GLU A 152 10.42 -20.44 -9.06
CA GLU A 152 9.16 -20.91 -9.69
C GLU A 152 8.23 -21.58 -8.69
N GLY A 153 8.75 -22.47 -7.84
CA GLY A 153 7.98 -23.08 -6.76
C GLY A 153 7.37 -22.03 -5.83
N TRP A 154 8.12 -20.97 -5.51
CA TRP A 154 7.61 -19.85 -4.73
C TRP A 154 6.57 -19.00 -5.44
N LYS A 155 6.65 -18.82 -6.77
CA LYS A 155 5.58 -18.12 -7.51
C LYS A 155 4.25 -18.85 -7.35
N GLY A 156 4.25 -20.19 -7.39
CA GLY A 156 3.08 -21.02 -7.13
C GLY A 156 2.53 -20.82 -5.71
N ILE A 157 3.38 -20.98 -4.68
CA ILE A 157 3.00 -20.81 -3.27
C ILE A 157 2.51 -19.39 -2.98
N TYR A 158 3.15 -18.37 -3.58
CA TYR A 158 2.77 -16.99 -3.40
C TYR A 158 1.38 -16.72 -3.98
N LYS A 159 1.09 -17.25 -5.17
CA LYS A 159 -0.22 -17.11 -5.81
C LYS A 159 -1.32 -17.72 -4.93
N THR A 160 -1.12 -18.95 -4.45
CA THR A 160 -2.12 -19.62 -3.59
C THR A 160 -2.31 -18.93 -2.25
N THR A 161 -1.24 -18.44 -1.63
CA THR A 161 -1.33 -17.69 -0.36
C THR A 161 -1.99 -16.32 -0.52
N MET A 162 -1.80 -15.64 -1.66
CA MET A 162 -2.50 -14.40 -1.96
C MET A 162 -3.98 -14.65 -2.23
N GLU A 163 -4.33 -15.66 -3.03
CA GLU A 163 -5.74 -16.05 -3.26
C GLU A 163 -6.46 -16.42 -1.95
N ALA A 164 -5.79 -17.15 -1.05
CA ALA A 164 -6.35 -17.48 0.26
C ALA A 164 -6.57 -16.23 1.14
N LYS A 165 -5.64 -15.27 1.09
CA LYS A 165 -5.80 -13.99 1.82
C LYS A 165 -6.92 -13.14 1.25
N ASP A 166 -7.03 -13.06 -0.08
CA ASP A 166 -8.06 -12.28 -0.74
C ASP A 166 -9.45 -12.85 -0.41
N LYS A 167 -9.60 -14.18 -0.42
CA LYS A 167 -10.83 -14.85 0.07
C LYS A 167 -11.17 -14.47 1.51
N LEU A 168 -10.20 -14.59 2.43
CA LEU A 168 -10.41 -14.19 3.84
C LEU A 168 -10.78 -12.72 4.01
N LEU A 169 -10.26 -11.82 3.16
CA LEU A 169 -10.60 -10.40 3.21
C LEU A 169 -12.03 -10.14 2.73
N VAL A 170 -12.49 -10.86 1.70
CA VAL A 170 -13.88 -10.81 1.21
C VAL A 170 -14.82 -11.33 2.29
N ASP A 171 -14.57 -12.52 2.85
CA ASP A 171 -15.40 -13.11 3.90
C ASP A 171 -15.54 -12.15 5.10
N ARG A 172 -14.44 -11.52 5.50
CA ARG A 172 -14.43 -10.56 6.61
C ARG A 172 -15.13 -9.25 6.27
N ALA A 173 -15.12 -8.84 5.00
CA ALA A 173 -15.85 -7.66 4.55
C ALA A 173 -17.36 -7.92 4.54
N GLU A 174 -17.79 -9.11 4.11
CA GLU A 174 -19.18 -9.57 4.14
C GLU A 174 -19.71 -9.67 5.57
N GLU A 175 -18.96 -10.30 6.48
CA GLU A 175 -19.32 -10.40 7.91
C GLU A 175 -19.53 -9.00 8.54
N ARG A 176 -18.65 -8.05 8.19
CA ARG A 176 -18.80 -6.65 8.65
C ARG A 176 -20.01 -5.96 8.04
N ALA A 177 -20.34 -6.26 6.78
CA ALA A 177 -21.52 -5.71 6.11
C ALA A 177 -22.81 -6.24 6.74
N GLU A 178 -22.88 -7.53 7.07
CA GLU A 178 -24.02 -8.15 7.76
C GLU A 178 -24.20 -7.60 9.16
N LYS A 179 -23.12 -7.51 9.96
CA LYS A 179 -23.17 -6.88 11.29
C LYS A 179 -23.69 -5.45 11.23
N LYS A 180 -23.29 -4.69 10.21
CA LYS A 180 -23.78 -3.31 10.00
C LYS A 180 -25.26 -3.27 9.63
N LYS A 181 -25.74 -4.19 8.77
CA LYS A 181 -27.16 -4.33 8.43
C LYS A 181 -27.99 -4.69 9.65
N GLY A 182 -27.60 -5.71 10.41
CA GLY A 182 -28.29 -6.14 11.64
C GLY A 182 -28.38 -5.03 12.69
N SER A 183 -27.29 -4.30 12.91
CA SER A 183 -27.28 -3.12 13.80
C SER A 183 -28.24 -2.02 13.33
N SER A 184 -28.31 -1.77 12.02
CA SER A 184 -29.22 -0.77 11.46
C SER A 184 -30.69 -1.18 11.52
N GLU A 185 -31.00 -2.46 11.35
CA GLU A 185 -32.37 -2.99 11.46
C GLU A 185 -32.85 -3.01 12.91
N GLN A 186 -31.98 -3.36 13.85
CA GLN A 186 -32.30 -3.34 15.27
C GLN A 186 -32.55 -1.91 15.77
N GLY A 187 -31.75 -0.94 15.30
CA GLY A 187 -32.00 0.48 15.53
C GLY A 187 -33.32 0.98 14.94
N ARG A 188 -33.71 0.52 13.73
CA ARG A 188 -35.02 0.82 13.13
C ARG A 188 -36.18 0.26 13.96
N LYS A 189 -36.10 -1.01 14.38
CA LYS A 189 -37.14 -1.66 15.21
C LYS A 189 -37.33 -0.97 16.55
N GLU A 190 -36.24 -0.54 17.19
CA GLU A 190 -36.29 0.20 18.44
C GLU A 190 -36.94 1.58 18.26
N TYR A 191 -36.62 2.27 17.16
CA TYR A 191 -37.21 3.57 16.82
C TYR A 191 -38.74 3.46 16.55
N GLU A 192 -39.17 2.46 15.77
CA GLU A 192 -40.59 2.20 15.51
C GLU A 192 -41.36 1.85 16.79
N SER A 193 -40.75 1.09 17.70
CA SER A 193 -41.37 0.74 18.98
C SER A 193 -41.60 1.97 19.85
N LYS A 194 -40.62 2.89 19.92
CA LYS A 194 -40.76 4.17 20.64
C LYS A 194 -41.85 5.05 20.02
N LEU A 195 -41.97 5.06 18.69
CA LEU A 195 -43.04 5.77 17.98
C LEU A 195 -44.43 5.23 18.34
N LYS A 196 -44.62 3.91 18.33
CA LYS A 196 -45.89 3.28 18.72
C LYS A 196 -46.28 3.61 20.16
N ILE A 197 -45.32 3.55 21.09
CA ILE A 197 -45.56 3.93 22.50
C ILE A 197 -45.99 5.40 22.59
N ARG A 198 -45.28 6.31 21.91
CA ARG A 198 -45.61 7.74 21.90
C ARG A 198 -47.00 8.01 21.34
N ASP A 199 -47.39 7.33 20.27
CA ASP A 199 -48.68 7.52 19.63
C ASP A 199 -49.81 6.94 20.49
N GLN A 200 -49.58 5.80 21.15
CA GLN A 200 -50.50 5.24 22.15
C GLN A 200 -50.76 6.23 23.30
N TRP A 201 -49.70 6.83 23.86
CA TRP A 201 -49.81 7.87 24.89
C TRP A 201 -50.63 9.07 24.42
N ARG A 202 -50.52 9.44 23.14
CA ARG A 202 -51.28 10.55 22.55
C ARG A 202 -52.77 10.22 22.49
N VAL A 203 -53.12 9.01 22.08
CA VAL A 203 -54.51 8.51 22.04
C VAL A 203 -55.11 8.47 23.45
N ASP A 204 -54.38 7.91 24.42
CA ASP A 204 -54.88 7.78 25.79
C ASP A 204 -55.05 9.14 26.47
N ARG A 205 -54.17 10.11 26.19
CA ARG A 205 -54.30 11.50 26.67
C ARG A 205 -55.53 12.22 26.09
N LEU A 206 -55.90 11.91 24.84
CA LEU A 206 -57.11 12.47 24.21
C LEU A 206 -58.38 11.84 24.79
N LYS A 207 -58.38 10.54 25.12
CA LYS A 207 -59.51 9.87 25.77
C LYS A 207 -59.83 10.48 27.14
N VAL A 208 -58.81 10.80 27.93
CA VAL A 208 -58.99 11.43 29.26
C VAL A 208 -59.59 12.84 29.14
N LYS A 209 -59.36 13.55 28.03
CA LYS A 209 -59.89 14.91 27.80
C LYS A 209 -61.37 14.97 27.39
N ILE A 210 -61.98 13.84 27.03
CA ILE A 210 -63.38 13.75 26.58
C ILE A 210 -64.33 13.41 27.75
N LEU A 211 -63.78 13.01 28.90
CA LEU A 211 -64.54 12.59 30.09
C LEU A 211 -64.71 13.68 31.16
N TYR A 212 -64.32 14.93 30.86
CA TYR A 212 -64.55 16.13 31.67
C TYR A 212 -65.27 17.17 30.82
#